data_AF-A0A1J6YEX0-F1
#
_entry.id   AF-A0A1J6YEX0-F1
#
_cell.length_a   1.000
_cell.length_b   1.000
_cell.length_c   1.000
_cell.angle_alpha   90.00
_cell.angle_beta   90.00
_cell.angle_gamma   90.00
#
_symmetry.space_group_name_H-M   'P 1'
#
loop_
_entity.id
_entity.type
_entity.pdbx_description
1 polymer ?
#
loop_
_entity_poly.entity_id
_entity_poly.type
_entity_poly.pdbx_seq_one_letter_code
_entity_poly.pdbx_strand_id
1 'polypeptide(L)' 'MPRQREAGQAEPAAPADDTSSGPVDDDAPLGGDENTEDQLTADTAVERDALKSLDPDDTPA' A
#
# COMPACT_ATOMS: atom_id res chain seq x y z
N MET A 1 45.21 -13.53 -30.70
CA MET A 1 44.16 -14.31 -30.01
C MET A 1 43.44 -13.40 -29.00
N PRO A 2 42.23 -12.88 -29.30
CA PRO A 2 41.46 -12.07 -28.36
C PRO A 2 40.72 -12.95 -27.34
N ARG A 3 40.75 -12.58 -26.05
CA ARG A 3 39.96 -13.22 -24.98
C ARG A 3 38.62 -12.50 -24.85
N GLN A 4 37.54 -13.26 -25.03
CA GLN A 4 36.17 -12.83 -24.78
C GLN A 4 35.95 -12.67 -23.26
N ARG A 5 35.40 -11.53 -22.84
CA ARG A 5 34.69 -11.40 -21.56
C ARG A 5 33.23 -11.07 -21.88
N GLU A 6 32.43 -11.97 -21.34
CA GLU A 6 30.98 -12.02 -21.21
C GLU A 6 30.41 -10.85 -20.41
N ALA A 7 29.07 -10.83 -20.38
CA ALA A 7 28.18 -9.94 -19.63
C ALA A 7 27.90 -8.59 -20.30
N GLY A 8 26.81 -8.61 -21.09
CA GLY A 8 26.07 -7.42 -21.48
C GLY A 8 25.81 -6.56 -20.26
N GLN A 9 26.21 -5.30 -20.37
CA GLN A 9 25.86 -4.25 -19.44
C GLN A 9 24.35 -4.09 -19.53
N ALA A 10 23.65 -4.67 -18.55
CA ALA A 10 22.22 -4.53 -18.38
C ALA A 10 21.89 -3.05 -18.19
N GLU A 11 21.08 -2.51 -19.08
CA GLU A 11 20.47 -1.20 -18.91
C GLU A 11 19.65 -1.20 -17.62
N PRO A 12 19.69 -0.13 -16.80
CA PRO A 12 18.80 0.00 -15.67
C PRO A 12 17.41 0.32 -16.23
N ALA A 13 16.61 -0.72 -16.47
CA ALA A 13 15.18 -0.56 -16.68
C ALA A 13 14.64 0.14 -15.42
N ALA A 14 14.22 1.40 -15.59
CA ALA A 14 13.45 2.12 -14.60
C ALA A 14 12.28 1.24 -14.15
N PRO A 15 11.88 1.28 -12.86
CA PRO A 15 10.65 0.61 -12.47
C PRO A 15 9.54 1.21 -13.33
N ALA A 16 8.92 0.37 -14.15
CA ALA A 16 7.68 0.73 -14.79
C ALA A 16 6.76 1.14 -13.64
N ASP A 17 6.41 2.42 -13.62
CA ASP A 17 5.29 2.95 -12.88
C ASP A 17 4.08 2.15 -13.35
N ASP A 18 3.77 1.08 -12.63
CA ASP A 18 2.55 0.30 -12.81
C ASP A 18 1.41 1.13 -12.23
N THR A 19 1.14 2.27 -12.87
CA THR A 19 -0.18 2.89 -12.84
C THR A 19 -1.11 1.97 -13.63
N SER A 20 -1.36 0.79 -13.07
CA SER A 20 -2.50 -0.04 -13.45
C SER A 20 -3.76 0.70 -12.99
N SER A 21 -4.14 1.75 -13.73
CA SER A 21 -5.51 2.24 -13.77
C SER A 21 -6.35 1.22 -14.54
N GLY A 22 -6.40 -0.01 -14.03
CA GLY A 22 -7.48 -0.94 -14.34
C GLY A 22 -8.79 -0.40 -13.75
N PRO A 23 -9.96 -0.86 -14.21
CA PRO A 23 -11.21 -0.54 -13.54
C PRO A 23 -11.04 -0.89 -12.05
N VAL A 24 -11.24 0.09 -11.17
CA VAL A 24 -11.43 -0.22 -9.75
C VAL A 24 -12.62 -1.17 -9.71
N ASP A 25 -12.38 -2.44 -9.40
CA ASP A 25 -13.46 -3.36 -9.14
C ASP A 25 -14.21 -2.79 -7.94
N ASP A 26 -15.37 -2.17 -8.15
CA ASP A 26 -16.22 -1.62 -7.08
C ASP A 26 -16.65 -2.71 -6.07
N ASP A 27 -16.48 -3.99 -6.44
CA ASP A 27 -16.69 -5.16 -5.59
C ASP A 27 -15.45 -5.55 -4.76
N ALA A 28 -14.31 -4.85 -4.91
CA ALA A 28 -13.18 -5.04 -4.02
C ALA A 28 -13.55 -4.56 -2.61
N PRO A 29 -13.23 -5.32 -1.54
CA PRO A 29 -13.54 -4.90 -0.19
C PRO A 29 -12.84 -3.57 0.11
N LEU A 30 -13.63 -2.54 0.47
CA LEU A 30 -13.14 -1.20 0.79
C LEU A 30 -12.35 -1.14 2.12
N GLY A 31 -12.07 -2.29 2.76
CA GLY A 31 -11.45 -2.39 4.07
C GLY A 31 -10.84 -3.77 4.36
N GLY A 32 -10.54 -4.01 5.63
CA GLY A 32 -9.99 -5.28 6.12
C GLY A 32 -11.05 -6.36 6.34
N ASP A 33 -10.70 -7.38 7.12
CA ASP A 33 -11.67 -8.36 7.61
C ASP A 33 -12.52 -7.82 8.77
N GLU A 34 -13.52 -8.59 9.19
CA GLU A 34 -14.51 -8.24 10.22
C GLU A 34 -13.90 -7.86 11.58
N ASN A 35 -12.64 -8.27 11.86
CA ASN A 35 -11.96 -8.02 13.13
C ASN A 35 -10.73 -7.12 12.96
N THR A 36 -10.49 -6.55 11.77
CA THR A 36 -9.32 -5.71 11.54
C THR A 36 -9.36 -4.47 12.44
N GLU A 37 -10.52 -3.85 12.62
CA GLU A 37 -10.68 -2.63 13.43
C GLU A 37 -10.40 -2.90 14.92
N ASP A 38 -10.91 -4.02 15.46
CA ASP A 38 -10.67 -4.43 16.85
C ASP A 38 -9.19 -4.72 17.16
N GLN A 39 -8.42 -5.07 16.14
CA GLN A 39 -6.98 -5.34 16.26
C GLN A 39 -6.12 -4.07 16.15
N LEU A 40 -6.69 -2.93 15.74
CA LEU A 40 -5.96 -1.66 15.66
C LEU A 40 -5.79 -1.07 17.06
N THR A 41 -4.58 -1.22 17.61
CA THR A 41 -4.17 -0.61 18.88
C THR A 41 -3.22 0.56 18.61
N ALA A 42 -3.38 1.66 19.36
CA ALA A 42 -2.49 2.81 19.27
C ALA A 42 -1.69 3.01 20.57
N ASP A 43 -0.37 3.05 20.42
CA ASP A 43 0.58 3.19 21.52
C ASP A 43 0.72 4.65 21.96
N THR A 44 0.57 5.58 21.01
CA THR A 44 0.70 7.02 21.27
C THR A 44 -0.64 7.75 21.18
N ALA A 45 -0.71 8.94 21.78
CA ALA A 45 -1.90 9.78 21.72
C ALA A 45 -2.20 10.27 20.28
N VAL A 46 -1.16 10.47 19.46
CA VAL A 46 -1.30 10.91 18.06
C VAL A 46 -1.91 9.80 17.21
N GLU A 47 -1.43 8.56 17.36
CA GLU A 47 -2.00 7.42 16.64
C GLU A 47 -3.45 7.16 17.05
N ARG A 48 -3.77 7.34 18.34
CA ARG A 48 -5.14 7.18 18.83
C ARG A 48 -6.11 8.20 18.23
N ASP A 49 -5.63 9.42 18.00
CA ASP A 49 -6.39 10.48 17.31
C ASP A 49 -6.56 10.18 15.82
N ALA A 50 -5.49 9.70 15.16
CA ALA A 50 -5.54 9.26 13.78
C ALA A 50 -6.54 8.10 13.57
N LEU A 51 -6.59 7.12 14.48
CA LEU A 51 -7.57 6.02 14.42
C LEU A 51 -9.01 6.51 14.56
N LYS A 52 -9.30 7.43 15.48
CA LYS A 52 -10.64 8.02 15.63
C LYS A 52 -11.09 8.76 14.39
N SER A 53 -10.18 9.47 13.72
CA SER A 53 -10.50 10.17 12.47
C SER A 53 -10.89 9.22 11.32
N LEU A 54 -10.55 7.93 11.41
CA LEU A 54 -10.90 6.93 10.41
C LEU A 54 -12.20 6.19 10.76
N ASP A 55 -12.71 6.33 11.99
CA ASP A 55 -13.94 5.69 12.45
C ASP A 55 -15.17 6.42 11.87
N PRO A 56 -15.96 5.77 10.99
CA PRO A 56 -17.14 6.38 10.39
C PRO A 56 -18.30 6.58 11.39
N ASP A 57 -18.28 5.87 12.52
CA ASP A 57 -19.27 6.02 13.59
C ASP A 57 -18.91 7.17 14.55
N ASP A 58 -17.64 7.59 14.60
CA ASP A 58 -17.16 8.78 15.34
C ASP A 58 -17.40 10.08 14.55
N THR A 59 -18.58 10.21 13.94
CA THR A 59 -19.00 11.44 13.27
C THR A 59 -19.38 12.52 14.29
N PRO A 60 -19.02 13.80 14.06
CA PRO A 60 -19.38 14.88 14.97
C PRO A 60 -20.91 15.06 14.98
N ALA A 61 -21.49 15.12 16.19
CA ALA A 61 -22.93 15.24 16.45
C ALA A 61 -23.53 16.60 16.06
#